data_AF-A0A8R1ESW6-F1
#
_entry.id   AF-A0A8R1ESW6-F1
#
_cell.length_a   1.000
_cell.length_b   1.000
_cell.length_c   1.000
_cell.angle_alpha   90.00
_cell.angle_beta   90.00
_cell.angle_gamma   90.00
#
_symmetry.space_group_name_H-M   'P 1'
#
loop_
_entity.id
_entity.type
_entity.pdbx_description
1 polymer ?
#
loop_
_entity_poly.entity_id
_entity_poly.type
_entity_poly.pdbx_seq_one_letter_code
_entity_poly.pdbx_strand_id
1 'polypeptide(L)'
;MSANTGISDQTKKVLIGVAAAATVAGVGYVAYKSLSSVDIEKELEEIKALGNLRFKEKQYGKAIEEFTRGIEKAGADTQRHIVAMLYQNRAACREKVGQNATEILNDCLSALKVDKKYAKAYLRAAKALNDVGKKQDALACEFF
;
A
#
# COMPACT_ATOMS: atom_id res chain seq x y z
N MET A 1 -22.92 -25.99 -18.18
CA MET A 1 -21.65 -26.74 -18.07
C MET A 1 -20.53 -25.86 -18.60
N SER A 2 -19.58 -25.59 -17.71
CA SER A 2 -18.41 -24.73 -17.91
C SER A 2 -17.45 -25.34 -18.92
N ALA A 3 -16.84 -24.52 -19.77
CA ALA A 3 -15.65 -24.89 -20.52
C ALA A 3 -14.73 -23.66 -20.70
N ASN A 4 -14.08 -23.32 -19.59
CA ASN A 4 -12.66 -22.96 -19.50
C ASN A 4 -12.07 -22.08 -20.63
N THR A 5 -12.19 -20.76 -20.48
CA THR A 5 -11.39 -19.76 -21.20
C THR A 5 -9.96 -19.74 -20.63
N GLY A 6 -9.19 -20.78 -20.94
CA GLY A 6 -7.77 -20.87 -20.63
C GLY A 6 -6.95 -20.28 -21.78
N ILE A 7 -6.71 -18.97 -21.76
CA ILE A 7 -5.59 -18.41 -22.55
C ILE A 7 -4.32 -19.00 -21.94
N SER A 8 -3.75 -20.00 -22.61
CA SER A 8 -2.61 -20.74 -22.10
C SER A 8 -1.39 -19.81 -21.97
N ASP A 9 -0.57 -20.09 -20.96
CA ASP A 9 0.69 -19.39 -20.64
C ASP A 9 1.63 -19.23 -21.85
N GLN A 10 1.43 -20.06 -22.89
CA GLN A 10 2.15 -20.02 -24.15
C GLN A 10 1.78 -18.83 -25.03
N THR A 11 0.54 -18.37 -25.04
CA THR A 11 0.12 -17.20 -25.84
C THR A 11 0.72 -15.91 -25.29
N LYS A 12 0.89 -15.82 -23.96
CA LYS A 12 1.61 -14.71 -23.32
C LYS A 12 3.09 -14.69 -23.71
N LYS A 13 3.75 -15.84 -23.77
CA LYS A 13 5.16 -15.98 -24.20
C LYS A 13 5.37 -15.69 -25.69
N VAL A 14 4.43 -16.08 -26.55
CA VAL A 14 4.53 -15.85 -28.01
C VAL A 14 4.37 -14.36 -28.35
N LEU A 15 3.51 -13.62 -27.65
CA LEU A 15 3.36 -12.18 -27.87
C LEU A 15 4.62 -11.39 -27.43
N ILE A 16 5.33 -11.88 -26.42
CA ILE A 16 6.63 -11.34 -25.97
C ILE A 16 7.73 -11.61 -27.01
N GLY A 17 7.60 -12.67 -27.82
CA GLY A 17 8.57 -13.03 -28.87
C GLY A 17 8.55 -12.13 -30.12
N VAL A 18 7.47 -11.37 -30.37
CA VAL A 18 7.35 -10.53 -31.59
C VAL A 18 7.98 -9.13 -31.41
N ALA A 19 8.32 -8.72 -30.19
CA ALA A 19 8.92 -7.40 -29.92
C ALA A 19 10.45 -7.33 -30.17
N ALA A 20 11.08 -8.42 -30.60
CA ALA A 20 12.49 -8.44 -30.97
C ALA A 20 12.70 -8.04 -32.45
N ALA A 21 12.26 -6.83 -32.82
CA ALA A 21 12.59 -6.22 -34.12
C ALA A 21 12.75 -4.69 -34.01
N ALA A 22 13.70 -4.28 -33.15
CA ALA A 22 14.68 -3.20 -33.36
C ALA A 22 14.31 -1.80 -33.92
N THR A 23 13.06 -1.34 -33.97
CA THR A 23 12.79 0.06 -34.44
C THR A 23 11.92 0.95 -33.54
N VAL A 24 11.49 0.49 -32.36
CA VAL A 24 10.53 1.24 -31.51
C VAL A 24 10.90 1.18 -30.02
N ALA A 25 12.08 1.68 -29.64
CA ALA A 25 12.55 1.63 -28.25
C ALA A 25 11.71 2.45 -27.25
N GLY A 26 11.18 3.61 -27.68
CA GLY A 26 10.40 4.50 -26.80
C GLY A 26 8.97 4.03 -26.57
N VAL A 27 8.23 3.67 -27.62
CA VAL A 27 6.82 3.26 -27.50
C VAL A 27 6.68 1.86 -26.91
N GLY A 28 7.60 0.93 -27.24
CA GLY A 28 7.63 -0.41 -26.64
C GLY A 28 7.95 -0.40 -25.14
N TYR A 29 8.90 0.43 -24.69
CA TYR A 29 9.22 0.57 -23.27
C TYR A 29 8.07 1.18 -22.46
N VAL A 30 7.38 2.18 -23.01
CA VAL A 30 6.19 2.78 -22.37
C VAL A 30 5.04 1.79 -22.27
N ALA A 31 4.77 1.01 -23.32
CA ALA A 31 3.75 -0.04 -23.29
C ALA A 31 4.09 -1.15 -22.29
N TYR A 32 5.34 -1.59 -22.23
CA TYR A 32 5.82 -2.58 -21.25
C TYR A 32 5.68 -2.08 -19.80
N LYS A 33 6.09 -0.83 -19.53
CA LYS A 33 5.93 -0.20 -18.21
C LYS A 33 4.46 0.01 -17.82
N SER A 34 3.62 0.38 -18.79
CA SER A 34 2.17 0.52 -18.57
C SER A 34 1.49 -0.81 -18.29
N LEU A 35 1.92 -1.90 -18.95
CA LEU A 35 1.38 -3.23 -18.69
C LEU A 35 1.80 -3.73 -17.30
N SER A 36 3.07 -3.55 -16.94
CA SER A 36 3.56 -3.94 -15.61
C SER A 36 2.94 -3.11 -14.48
N SER A 37 2.65 -1.82 -14.71
CA SER A 37 1.93 -1.02 -13.72
C SER A 37 0.50 -1.49 -13.48
N VAL A 38 -0.19 -1.97 -14.53
CA VAL A 38 -1.56 -2.52 -14.40
C VAL A 38 -1.55 -3.82 -13.60
N ASP A 39 -0.57 -4.70 -13.86
CA ASP A 39 -0.42 -5.95 -13.10
C ASP A 39 -0.13 -5.66 -11.61
N ILE A 40 0.74 -4.69 -11.32
CA ILE A 40 1.05 -4.26 -9.94
C ILE A 40 -0.20 -3.68 -9.26
N GLU A 41 -0.97 -2.83 -9.93
CA GLU A 41 -2.19 -2.25 -9.35
C GLU A 41 -3.21 -3.31 -8.95
N LYS A 42 -3.38 -4.32 -9.79
CA LYS A 42 -4.26 -5.46 -9.49
C LYS A 42 -3.78 -6.22 -8.26
N GLU A 43 -2.49 -6.53 -8.17
CA GLU A 43 -1.92 -7.20 -6.99
C GLU A 43 -2.09 -6.36 -5.72
N LEU A 44 -1.90 -5.04 -5.80
CA LEU A 44 -2.08 -4.15 -4.65
C LEU A 44 -3.55 -4.07 -4.20
N GLU A 45 -4.51 -4.13 -5.13
CA GLU A 45 -5.94 -4.24 -4.81
C GLU A 45 -6.27 -5.55 -4.08
N GLU A 46 -5.70 -6.67 -4.52
CA GLU A 46 -5.85 -7.97 -3.85
C GLU A 46 -5.26 -7.94 -2.42
N ILE A 47 -4.05 -7.39 -2.26
CA ILE A 47 -3.41 -7.23 -0.95
C ILE A 47 -4.26 -6.32 -0.04
N LYS A 48 -4.76 -5.19 -0.56
CA LYS A 48 -5.63 -4.29 0.19
C LYS A 48 -6.91 -4.99 0.63
N ALA A 49 -7.54 -5.77 -0.26
CA ALA A 49 -8.74 -6.54 0.05
C ALA A 49 -8.48 -7.58 1.15
N LEU A 50 -7.37 -8.31 1.07
CA LEU A 50 -6.96 -9.29 2.07
C LEU A 50 -6.67 -8.63 3.43
N GLY A 51 -5.92 -7.53 3.45
CA GLY A 51 -5.66 -6.78 4.68
C GLY A 51 -6.95 -6.24 5.31
N ASN A 52 -7.90 -5.76 4.51
CA ASN A 52 -9.22 -5.32 4.99
C ASN A 52 -10.06 -6.47 5.55
N LEU A 53 -9.97 -7.67 4.95
CA LEU A 53 -10.63 -8.86 5.48
C LEU A 53 -10.06 -9.21 6.87
N ARG A 54 -8.73 -9.30 6.99
CA ARG A 54 -8.05 -9.56 8.26
C ARG A 54 -8.38 -8.49 9.32
N PHE A 55 -8.51 -7.22 8.92
CA PHE A 55 -8.94 -6.14 9.81
C PHE A 55 -10.36 -6.36 10.35
N LYS A 56 -11.31 -6.76 9.50
CA LYS A 56 -12.69 -7.09 9.91
C LYS A 56 -12.73 -8.28 10.87
N GLU A 57 -11.86 -9.26 10.66
CA GLU A 57 -11.67 -10.41 11.55
C GLU A 57 -10.91 -10.07 12.85
N LYS A 58 -10.56 -8.80 13.08
CA LYS A 58 -9.76 -8.32 14.23
C LYS A 58 -8.36 -8.93 14.31
N GLN A 59 -7.88 -9.54 13.23
CA GLN A 59 -6.52 -10.08 13.11
C GLN A 59 -5.55 -8.96 12.72
N TYR A 60 -5.44 -7.93 13.57
CA TYR A 60 -4.74 -6.69 13.25
C TYR A 60 -3.24 -6.89 12.96
N GLY A 61 -2.56 -7.79 13.67
CA GLY A 61 -1.16 -8.11 13.42
C GLY A 61 -0.92 -8.63 12.01
N LYS A 62 -1.70 -9.63 11.57
CA LYS A 62 -1.62 -10.16 10.20
C LYS A 62 -2.05 -9.11 9.17
N ALA A 63 -3.02 -8.24 9.49
CA ALA A 63 -3.39 -7.14 8.60
C ALA A 63 -2.22 -6.17 8.38
N ILE A 64 -1.41 -5.88 9.42
CA ILE A 64 -0.21 -5.05 9.31
C ILE A 64 0.81 -5.68 8.37
N GLU A 65 1.01 -6.99 8.45
CA GLU A 65 1.92 -7.74 7.57
C GLU A 65 1.49 -7.62 6.11
N GLU A 66 0.21 -7.84 5.81
CA GLU A 66 -0.31 -7.71 4.44
C GLU A 66 -0.16 -6.29 3.89
N PHE A 67 -0.53 -5.28 4.68
CA PHE A 67 -0.38 -3.89 4.23
C PHE A 67 1.09 -3.51 4.03
N THR A 68 2.00 -4.04 4.84
CA THR A 68 3.45 -3.83 4.69
C THR A 68 3.96 -4.47 3.41
N ARG A 69 3.58 -5.72 3.13
CA ARG A 69 3.88 -6.39 1.86
C ARG A 69 3.37 -5.58 0.66
N GLY A 70 2.17 -5.00 0.75
CA GLY A 70 1.63 -4.13 -0.31
C GLY A 70 2.47 -2.88 -0.53
N ILE A 71 2.90 -2.23 0.55
CA ILE A 71 3.77 -1.04 0.49
C ILE A 71 5.13 -1.38 -0.15
N GLU A 72 5.75 -2.49 0.26
CA GLU A 72 7.01 -2.96 -0.32
C GLU A 72 6.89 -3.29 -1.80
N LYS A 73 5.79 -3.97 -2.18
CA LYS A 73 5.49 -4.32 -3.57
C LYS A 73 5.27 -3.08 -4.45
N ALA A 74 4.65 -2.03 -3.92
CA ALA A 74 4.43 -0.80 -4.66
C ALA A 74 5.76 -0.10 -5.01
N GLY A 75 6.81 -0.35 -4.23
CA GLY A 75 8.16 0.18 -4.43
C GLY A 75 8.22 1.71 -4.30
N ALA A 76 9.21 2.32 -4.95
CA ALA A 76 9.36 3.78 -4.98
C ALA A 76 8.27 4.50 -5.79
N ASP A 77 7.43 3.74 -6.51
CA ASP A 77 6.35 4.27 -7.34
C ASP A 77 5.16 4.69 -6.47
N THR A 78 5.36 5.83 -5.83
CA THR A 78 4.53 6.44 -4.78
C THR A 78 3.36 7.24 -5.36
N GLN A 79 3.11 7.19 -6.67
CA GLN A 79 2.03 7.95 -7.31
C GLN A 79 0.68 7.22 -7.29
N ARG A 80 0.62 5.99 -6.76
CA ARG A 80 -0.63 5.24 -6.73
C ARG A 80 -1.45 5.58 -5.49
N HIS A 81 -2.67 6.06 -5.68
CA HIS A 81 -3.61 6.36 -4.58
C HIS A 81 -3.78 5.16 -3.63
N ILE A 82 -3.70 3.93 -4.16
CA ILE A 82 -3.78 2.71 -3.35
C ILE A 82 -2.71 2.64 -2.26
N VAL A 83 -1.51 3.18 -2.49
CA VAL A 83 -0.42 3.20 -1.51
C VAL A 83 -0.79 4.08 -0.31
N ALA A 84 -1.44 5.23 -0.54
CA ALA A 84 -1.96 6.05 0.55
C ALA A 84 -2.99 5.29 1.39
N MET A 85 -3.86 4.50 0.74
CA MET A 85 -4.83 3.65 1.46
C MET A 85 -4.14 2.55 2.28
N LEU A 86 -3.11 1.90 1.73
CA LEU A 86 -2.33 0.88 2.44
C LEU A 86 -1.66 1.44 3.70
N TYR A 87 -0.96 2.58 3.59
CA TYR A 87 -0.38 3.26 4.75
C TYR A 87 -1.43 3.61 5.80
N GLN A 88 -2.56 4.15 5.37
CA GLN A 88 -3.60 4.58 6.30
C GLN A 88 -4.31 3.41 7.00
N ASN A 89 -4.52 2.31 6.28
CA ASN A 89 -5.11 1.10 6.87
C ASN A 89 -4.11 0.43 7.81
N ARG A 90 -2.82 0.42 7.49
CA ARG A 90 -1.76 -0.02 8.41
C ARG A 90 -1.76 0.82 9.68
N ALA A 91 -1.81 2.16 9.57
CA ALA A 91 -1.92 3.06 10.72
C ALA A 91 -3.12 2.73 11.61
N ALA A 92 -4.28 2.42 11.01
CA ALA A 92 -5.47 2.01 11.75
C ALA A 92 -5.28 0.66 12.48
N CYS A 93 -4.60 -0.31 11.88
CA CYS A 93 -4.25 -1.57 12.56
C CYS A 93 -3.29 -1.34 13.72
N ARG A 94 -2.25 -0.52 13.50
CA ARG A 94 -1.24 -0.16 14.51
C ARG A 94 -1.89 0.50 15.74
N GLU A 95 -2.89 1.35 15.51
CA GLU A 95 -3.73 1.95 16.55
C GLU A 95 -4.49 0.88 17.36
N LYS A 96 -5.04 -0.15 16.70
CA LYS A 96 -5.80 -1.23 17.35
C LYS A 96 -4.95 -2.17 18.20
N VAL A 97 -3.68 -2.37 17.84
CA VAL A 97 -2.75 -3.19 18.63
C VAL A 97 -2.00 -2.39 19.71
N GLY A 98 -2.26 -1.08 19.82
CA GLY A 98 -1.60 -0.23 20.82
C GLY A 98 -0.14 0.08 20.50
N GLN A 99 0.25 0.08 19.21
CA GLN A 99 1.62 0.40 18.81
C GLN A 99 1.96 1.88 19.06
N ASN A 100 3.25 2.21 19.05
CA ASN A 100 3.74 3.56 19.30
C ASN A 100 3.06 4.60 18.39
N ALA A 101 2.62 5.72 18.97
CA ALA A 101 1.96 6.81 18.27
C ALA A 101 2.86 7.45 17.20
N THR A 102 4.18 7.43 17.38
CA THR A 102 5.16 7.88 16.38
C THR A 102 5.10 7.03 15.10
N GLU A 103 4.96 5.71 15.23
CA GLU A 103 4.83 4.79 14.09
C GLU A 103 3.52 4.99 13.33
N ILE A 104 2.44 5.27 14.06
CA ILE A 104 1.13 5.60 13.48
C ILE A 104 1.22 6.93 12.72
N LEU A 105 1.88 7.93 13.30
CA LEU A 105 2.09 9.22 12.68
C LEU A 105 2.92 9.10 11.39
N ASN A 106 4.01 8.33 11.42
CA ASN A 106 4.84 8.09 10.24
C ASN A 106 4.06 7.47 9.07
N ASP A 107 3.16 6.53 9.34
CA ASP A 107 2.27 5.97 8.33
C ASP A 107 1.30 7.02 7.78
N CYS A 108 0.70 7.85 8.64
CA CYS A 108 -0.21 8.92 8.20
C CYS A 108 0.50 9.96 7.33
N LEU A 109 1.72 10.37 7.71
CA LEU A 109 2.54 11.30 6.94
C LEU A 109 2.93 10.70 5.59
N SER A 110 3.26 9.40 5.55
CA SER A 110 3.56 8.70 4.30
C SER A 110 2.33 8.64 3.39
N ALA A 111 1.14 8.39 3.95
CA ALA A 111 -0.11 8.46 3.20
C ALA A 111 -0.37 9.87 2.61
N LEU A 112 -0.11 10.93 3.38
CA LEU A 112 -0.29 12.31 2.94
C LEU A 112 0.77 12.78 1.92
N LYS A 113 1.96 12.19 1.93
CA LYS A 113 2.97 12.41 0.88
C LYS A 113 2.50 11.88 -0.48
N VAL A 114 1.79 10.75 -0.47
CA VAL A 114 1.21 10.13 -1.66
C VAL A 114 -0.06 10.85 -2.10
N ASP A 115 -1.01 11.02 -1.19
CA ASP A 115 -2.28 11.70 -1.42
C ASP A 115 -2.51 12.81 -0.39
N LYS A 116 -2.16 14.04 -0.79
CA LYS A 116 -2.30 15.25 0.03
C LYS A 116 -3.76 15.58 0.36
N LYS A 117 -4.75 15.00 -0.31
CA LYS A 117 -6.18 15.26 -0.07
C LYS A 117 -6.83 14.16 0.77
N TYR A 118 -6.05 13.20 1.29
CA TYR A 118 -6.62 12.08 2.01
C TYR A 118 -7.11 12.45 3.42
N ALA A 119 -8.37 12.88 3.52
CA ALA A 119 -8.98 13.36 4.75
C ALA A 119 -8.84 12.40 5.95
N LYS A 120 -8.96 11.07 5.72
CA LYS A 120 -8.81 10.08 6.79
C LYS A 120 -7.40 10.12 7.39
N ALA A 121 -6.37 10.32 6.57
CA ALA A 121 -4.98 10.38 7.04
C ALA A 121 -4.76 11.60 7.94
N TYR A 122 -5.33 12.77 7.61
CA TYR A 122 -5.30 13.94 8.49
C TYR A 122 -5.94 13.69 9.86
N LEU A 123 -7.14 13.09 9.89
CA LEU A 123 -7.84 12.81 11.15
C LEU A 123 -7.02 11.89 12.07
N ARG A 124 -6.39 10.87 11.49
CA ARG A 124 -5.55 9.94 12.25
C ARG A 124 -4.21 10.55 12.66
N ALA A 125 -3.60 11.37 11.80
CA ALA A 125 -2.38 12.12 12.13
C ALA A 125 -2.60 13.07 13.32
N ALA A 126 -3.71 13.81 13.33
CA ALA A 126 -4.05 14.71 14.42
C ALA A 126 -4.19 13.96 15.76
N LYS A 127 -4.85 12.80 15.74
CA LYS A 127 -4.94 11.93 16.93
C LYS A 127 -3.56 11.44 17.38
N ALA A 128 -2.75 10.92 16.46
CA ALA A 128 -1.42 10.40 16.76
C ALA A 128 -0.49 11.49 17.31
N LEU A 129 -0.54 12.71 16.78
CA LEU A 129 0.23 13.86 17.29
C LEU A 129 -0.12 14.19 18.74
N ASN A 130 -1.42 14.22 19.06
CA ASN A 130 -1.87 14.45 20.44
C ASN A 130 -1.37 13.36 21.40
N ASP A 131 -1.40 12.10 20.96
CA ASP A 131 -0.92 10.98 21.76
C ASP A 131 0.62 10.99 21.93
N VAL A 132 1.38 11.49 20.95
CA VAL A 132 2.82 11.72 21.08
C VAL A 132 3.10 12.85 22.09
N GLY A 133 2.41 13.98 21.98
CA GLY A 133 2.58 15.12 22.90
C GLY A 133 2.33 14.74 24.36
N LYS A 134 1.20 14.06 24.63
CA LYS A 134 0.88 13.57 25.98
C LYS A 134 1.94 12.64 26.57
N LYS A 135 2.57 11.82 25.73
CA LYS A 135 3.67 10.93 26.19
C LYS A 135 4.93 11.73 26.52
N GLN A 136 5.24 12.77 25.75
CA GLN A 136 6.36 13.65 26.03
C GLN A 136 6.14 14.44 27.33
N ASP A 137 4.94 14.97 27.53
CA ASP A 137 4.57 15.67 28.76
C ASP A 137 4.62 14.74 29.98
N ALA A 138 4.09 13.52 29.85
CA ALA A 138 4.14 12.51 30.92
C ALA A 138 5.59 12.15 31.30
N LEU A 139 6.46 11.94 30.30
CA LEU A 139 7.88 11.68 30.55
C LEU A 139 8.55 12.88 31.23
N ALA A 140 8.21 14.11 30.85
CA ALA A 140 8.78 15.30 31.48
C ALA A 140 8.36 15.46 32.94
N CYS A 141 7.14 15.07 33.31
CA CYS A 141 6.65 15.10 34.69
C CYS A 141 7.27 14.03 35.60
N GLU A 142 7.78 12.92 35.06
CA GLU A 142 8.43 11.87 35.85
C GLU A 142 9.85 12.23 36.33
N PHE A 143 10.41 13.37 35.87
CA PHE A 143 11.74 13.85 36.22
C PHE A 143 11.77 15.00 37.25
N PHE A 144 10.65 15.29 37.92
CA PHE A 144 10.54 16.28 39.00
C PHE A 144 9.88 15.68 40.24
#